data_AF-B6JVP7-F1
#
_entry.id   AF-B6JVP7-F1
#
_cell.length_a   1.000
_cell.length_b   1.000
_cell.length_c   1.000
_cell.angle_alpha   90.00
_cell.angle_beta   90.00
_cell.angle_gamma   90.00
#
_symmetry.space_group_name_H-M   'P 1'
#
loop_
_entity.id
_entity.type
_entity.pdbx_description
1 polymer ?
#
loop_
_entity_poly.entity_id
_entity_poly.type
_entity_poly.pdbx_seq_one_letter_code
_entity_poly.pdbx_strand_id
1 'polypeptide(L)'
;MQLYRTLCKEIRAFWDPLARSYLRDHFRETFRSALQNRPKWTQERVSSFEKRILQFVKRLQKSRQGHVDHCSYLLEYAYGQRGPLKHKRLRELSVIPPGTESPITLLPSEPRTRLPHISPLLAWVYKQNHRLGFIRNTPMRMSKPIIADKTIPPRNAANKIWRCYSECYRRIRAPLTPKEWEHLSLLAQSSFSEHLNSPFTPKFPRTNPTRFLQRRTHQFLQNTFVLDEITHHKLSAPRAVEKHGE
;
A
#
# COMPACT_ATOMS: atom_id res chain seq x y z
N MET A 1 -2.54 10.19 26.95
CA MET A 1 -1.12 10.56 26.72
C MET A 1 -0.14 9.40 26.92
N GLN A 2 -0.32 8.55 27.95
CA GLN A 2 0.58 7.42 28.21
C GLN A 2 0.68 6.42 27.03
N LEU A 3 -0.46 6.08 26.41
CA LEU A 3 -0.49 5.16 25.27
C LEU A 3 0.35 5.63 24.06
N TYR A 4 0.31 6.93 23.75
CA TYR A 4 1.15 7.51 22.70
C TYR A 4 2.64 7.42 23.04
N ARG A 5 3.02 7.71 24.29
CA ARG A 5 4.40 7.60 24.75
C ARG A 5 4.91 6.16 24.65
N THR A 6 4.11 5.18 25.07
CA THR A 6 4.41 3.75 24.93
C THR A 6 4.61 3.37 23.47
N LEU A 7 3.71 3.77 22.59
CA LEU A 7 3.83 3.51 21.15
C LEU A 7 5.13 4.12 20.57
N CYS A 8 5.42 5.38 20.88
CA CYS A 8 6.64 6.04 20.43
C CYS A 8 7.91 5.35 20.94
N LYS A 9 7.91 4.86 22.20
CA LYS A 9 9.02 4.07 22.75
C LYS A 9 9.23 2.79 21.95
N GLU A 10 8.16 2.05 21.66
CA GLU A 10 8.25 0.81 20.88
C GLU A 10 8.64 1.06 19.41
N ILE A 11 8.15 2.15 18.79
CA ILE A 11 8.58 2.54 17.44
C ILE A 11 10.08 2.81 17.43
N ARG A 12 10.63 3.57 18.38
CA ARG A 12 12.08 3.86 18.43
C ARG A 12 12.94 2.60 18.48
N ALA A 13 12.42 1.53 19.07
CA ALA A 13 13.11 0.25 19.19
C ALA A 13 12.93 -0.67 17.96
N PHE A 14 12.19 -0.25 16.94
CA PHE A 14 12.10 -0.99 15.68
C PHE A 14 13.41 -0.90 14.90
N TRP A 15 13.82 -1.99 14.26
CA TRP A 15 15.16 -2.15 13.69
C TRP A 15 15.40 -1.34 12.41
N ASP A 16 14.35 -1.06 11.64
CA ASP A 16 14.45 -0.31 10.39
C ASP A 16 14.31 1.21 10.64
N PRO A 17 15.36 2.03 10.44
CA PRO A 17 15.33 3.47 10.68
C PRO A 17 14.34 4.24 9.80
N LEU A 18 14.15 3.83 8.55
CA LEU A 18 13.21 4.51 7.64
C LEU A 18 11.77 4.12 7.97
N ALA A 19 11.51 2.85 8.26
CA ALA A 19 10.18 2.45 8.73
C ALA A 19 9.80 3.14 10.05
N ARG A 20 10.79 3.38 10.94
CA ARG A 20 10.57 4.15 12.18
C ARG A 20 10.07 5.55 11.93
N SER A 21 10.66 6.27 10.98
CA SER A 21 10.23 7.65 10.66
C SER A 21 8.80 7.65 10.12
N TYR A 22 8.48 6.77 9.16
CA TYR A 22 7.12 6.64 8.62
C TYR A 22 6.08 6.29 9.67
N LEU A 23 6.36 5.31 10.53
CA LEU A 23 5.45 4.92 11.61
C LEU A 23 5.25 6.06 12.61
N ARG A 24 6.33 6.72 13.03
CA ARG A 24 6.28 7.85 13.97
C ARG A 24 5.43 8.98 13.41
N ASP A 25 5.68 9.39 12.17
CA ASP A 25 4.99 10.53 11.56
C ASP A 25 3.51 10.20 11.32
N HIS A 26 3.21 8.97 10.88
CA HIS A 26 1.83 8.49 10.75
C HIS A 26 1.06 8.52 12.08
N PHE A 27 1.65 7.96 13.14
CA PHE A 27 0.97 7.92 14.44
C PHE A 27 0.91 9.28 15.12
N ARG A 28 1.90 10.15 14.91
CA ARG A 28 1.83 11.55 15.35
C ARG A 28 0.60 12.24 14.77
N GLU A 29 0.39 12.15 13.46
CA GLU A 29 -0.77 12.75 12.80
C GLU A 29 -2.08 12.10 13.24
N THR A 30 -2.08 10.77 13.36
CA THR A 30 -3.24 10.00 13.85
C THR A 30 -3.67 10.45 15.24
N PHE A 31 -2.73 10.61 16.18
CA PHE A 31 -3.03 11.09 17.53
C PHE A 31 -3.42 12.57 17.55
N ARG A 32 -2.81 13.41 16.71
CA ARG A 32 -3.18 14.83 16.58
C ARG A 32 -4.63 14.99 16.13
N SER A 33 -5.00 14.28 15.07
CA SER A 33 -6.37 14.24 14.56
C SER A 33 -7.34 13.65 15.59
N ALA A 34 -6.94 12.60 16.32
CA ALA A 34 -7.74 12.03 17.39
C ALA A 34 -8.01 13.04 18.51
N LEU A 35 -7.00 13.77 18.97
CA LEU A 35 -7.14 14.78 20.04
C LEU A 35 -8.07 15.92 19.63
N GLN A 36 -7.95 16.42 18.40
CA GLN A 36 -8.82 17.47 17.87
C GLN A 36 -10.28 17.03 17.78
N ASN A 37 -10.53 15.78 17.39
CA ASN A 37 -11.87 15.26 17.18
C ASN A 37 -12.47 14.56 18.41
N ARG A 38 -11.68 14.29 19.46
CA ARG A 38 -12.08 13.54 20.64
C ARG A 38 -13.36 14.04 21.31
N PRO A 39 -13.61 15.36 21.44
CA PRO A 39 -14.85 15.85 22.04
C PRO A 39 -16.12 15.39 21.30
N LYS A 40 -15.99 15.01 20.03
CA LYS A 40 -17.08 14.57 19.15
C LYS A 40 -17.16 13.04 19.04
N TRP A 41 -16.33 12.29 19.77
CA TRP A 41 -16.28 10.84 19.66
C TRP A 41 -17.19 10.18 20.69
N THR A 42 -17.93 9.16 20.25
CA THR A 42 -18.61 8.24 21.16
C THR A 42 -17.58 7.43 21.96
N GLN A 43 -17.98 6.93 23.12
CA GLN A 43 -17.11 6.09 23.96
C GLN A 43 -16.62 4.83 23.22
N GLU A 44 -17.46 4.25 22.38
CA GLU A 44 -17.13 3.12 21.50
C GLU A 44 -16.00 3.47 20.53
N ARG A 45 -16.05 4.67 19.93
CA ARG A 45 -15.02 5.14 19.00
C ARG A 45 -13.69 5.37 19.71
N VAL A 46 -13.72 5.91 20.93
CA VAL A 46 -12.51 6.05 21.79
C VAL A 46 -11.94 4.67 22.10
N SER A 47 -12.76 3.73 22.57
CA SER A 47 -12.31 2.36 22.89
C SER A 47 -11.74 1.63 21.67
N SER A 48 -12.38 1.75 20.51
CA SER A 48 -11.90 1.16 19.25
C SER A 48 -10.56 1.73 18.83
N PHE A 49 -10.37 3.04 18.97
CA PHE A 49 -9.08 3.70 18.71
C PHE A 49 -7.99 3.17 19.64
N GLU A 50 -8.24 3.12 20.96
CA GLU A 50 -7.27 2.63 21.93
C GLU A 50 -6.91 1.16 21.69
N LYS A 51 -7.90 0.30 21.44
CA LYS A 51 -7.69 -1.11 21.06
C LYS A 51 -6.80 -1.23 19.83
N ARG A 52 -7.03 -0.42 18.79
CA ARG A 52 -6.18 -0.41 17.59
C ARG A 52 -4.74 -0.02 17.91
N ILE A 53 -4.52 0.99 18.74
CA ILE A 53 -3.16 1.40 19.12
C ILE A 53 -2.47 0.32 19.96
N LEU A 54 -3.17 -0.28 20.93
CA LEU A 54 -2.63 -1.39 21.74
C LEU A 54 -2.23 -2.59 20.88
N GLN A 55 -3.01 -2.90 19.84
CA GLN A 55 -2.64 -3.92 18.87
C GLN A 55 -1.33 -3.58 18.14
N PHE A 56 -1.12 -2.32 17.76
CA PHE A 56 0.14 -1.88 17.16
C PHE A 56 1.33 -1.99 18.11
N VAL A 57 1.17 -1.59 19.37
CA VAL A 57 2.17 -1.77 20.42
C VAL A 57 2.55 -3.24 20.55
N LYS A 58 1.55 -4.14 20.63
CA LYS A 58 1.78 -5.60 20.70
C LYS A 58 2.52 -6.13 19.47
N ARG A 59 2.21 -5.63 18.28
CA ARG A 59 2.91 -6.00 17.04
C ARG A 59 4.38 -5.56 17.07
N LEU A 60 4.66 -4.33 17.50
CA LEU A 60 6.03 -3.83 17.67
C LEU A 60 6.82 -4.68 18.67
N GLN A 61 6.24 -4.95 19.84
CA GLN A 61 6.87 -5.79 20.87
C GLN A 61 7.16 -7.20 20.36
N LYS A 62 6.20 -7.84 19.66
CA LYS A 62 6.42 -9.15 19.06
C LYS A 62 7.43 -9.12 17.91
N SER A 63 7.49 -8.06 17.11
CA SER A 63 8.51 -7.92 16.07
C SER A 63 9.92 -7.89 16.69
N ARG A 64 10.10 -7.22 17.84
CA ARG A 64 11.35 -7.23 18.62
C ARG A 64 11.66 -8.58 19.28
N GLN A 65 10.72 -9.50 19.31
CA GLN A 65 10.94 -10.87 19.73
C GLN A 65 11.21 -11.79 18.52
N GLY A 66 11.28 -11.25 17.29
CA GLY A 66 11.57 -12.04 16.09
C GLY A 66 10.34 -12.71 15.46
N HIS A 67 9.12 -12.36 15.89
CA HIS A 67 7.92 -12.93 15.27
C HIS A 67 7.73 -12.43 13.84
N VAL A 68 7.79 -13.37 12.89
CA VAL A 68 7.84 -13.10 11.45
C VAL A 68 6.68 -12.28 10.94
N ASP A 69 5.46 -12.73 11.24
CA ASP A 69 4.25 -12.09 10.71
C ASP A 69 4.12 -10.65 11.20
N HIS A 70 4.67 -10.34 12.37
CA HIS A 70 4.66 -8.99 12.93
C HIS A 70 5.71 -8.08 12.29
N CYS A 71 6.89 -8.60 11.95
CA CYS A 71 7.89 -7.87 11.16
C CYS A 71 7.35 -7.54 9.77
N SER A 72 6.85 -8.54 9.03
CA SER A 72 6.21 -8.33 7.72
C SER A 72 4.99 -7.42 7.84
N TYR A 73 4.27 -7.48 8.97
CA TYR A 73 3.19 -6.54 9.25
C TYR A 73 3.65 -5.09 9.19
N LEU A 74 4.65 -4.77 10.00
CA LEU A 74 5.12 -3.42 10.19
C LEU A 74 5.82 -2.86 8.95
N LEU A 75 6.61 -3.68 8.24
CA LEU A 75 7.21 -3.27 6.97
C LEU A 75 6.15 -2.92 5.93
N GLU A 76 5.19 -3.80 5.67
CA GLU A 76 4.11 -3.51 4.72
C GLU A 76 3.28 -2.29 5.15
N TYR A 77 3.13 -2.03 6.44
CA TYR A 77 2.42 -0.83 6.91
C TYR A 77 3.23 0.45 6.69
N ALA A 78 4.52 0.43 7.05
CA ALA A 78 5.42 1.57 6.92
C ALA A 78 5.65 1.95 5.45
N TYR A 79 5.86 0.96 4.58
CA TYR A 79 6.12 1.15 3.15
C TYR A 79 4.88 1.15 2.27
N GLY A 80 3.71 1.46 2.84
CA GLY A 80 2.49 1.74 2.06
C GLY A 80 1.93 0.55 1.28
N GLN A 81 2.19 -0.68 1.70
CA GLN A 81 1.56 -1.88 1.14
C GLN A 81 0.22 -2.20 1.80
N ARG A 82 -0.03 -1.63 2.98
CA ARG A 82 -1.31 -1.68 3.70
C ARG A 82 -1.65 -0.32 4.31
N GLY A 83 -2.90 -0.20 4.77
CA GLY A 83 -3.35 0.93 5.56
C GLY A 83 -3.50 2.24 4.77
N PRO A 84 -3.54 3.39 5.46
CA PRO A 84 -3.85 4.68 4.83
C PRO A 84 -2.83 5.12 3.77
N LEU A 85 -1.54 4.84 3.98
CA LEU A 85 -0.49 5.23 3.04
C LEU A 85 -0.62 4.51 1.69
N LYS A 86 -1.01 3.22 1.69
CA LYS A 86 -1.36 2.48 0.48
C LYS A 86 -2.43 3.21 -0.32
N HIS A 87 -3.54 3.56 0.35
CA HIS A 87 -4.65 4.23 -0.30
C HIS A 87 -4.28 5.60 -0.83
N LYS A 88 -3.41 6.34 -0.11
CA LYS A 88 -2.89 7.62 -0.57
C LYS A 88 -2.08 7.46 -1.87
N ARG A 89 -1.11 6.54 -1.90
CA ARG A 89 -0.28 6.27 -3.10
C ARG A 89 -1.12 5.82 -4.29
N LEU A 90 -2.02 4.86 -4.09
CA LEU A 90 -2.87 4.38 -5.17
C LEU A 90 -3.82 5.47 -5.69
N ARG A 91 -4.29 6.37 -4.82
CA ARG A 91 -5.09 7.53 -5.22
C ARG A 91 -4.29 8.51 -6.07
N GLU A 92 -3.05 8.81 -5.69
CA GLU A 92 -2.14 9.66 -6.48
C GLU A 92 -1.91 9.06 -7.87
N LEU A 93 -1.75 7.75 -7.96
CA LEU A 93 -1.64 7.05 -9.25
C LEU A 93 -2.95 7.06 -10.04
N SER A 94 -4.09 7.22 -9.39
CA SER A 94 -5.42 7.26 -10.03
C SER A 94 -5.80 8.65 -10.55
N VAL A 95 -4.94 9.66 -10.38
CA VAL A 95 -5.19 11.02 -10.84
C VAL A 95 -5.33 11.02 -12.37
N ILE A 96 -6.36 11.71 -12.85
CA ILE A 96 -6.69 11.83 -14.26
C ILE A 96 -5.86 12.97 -14.85
N PRO A 97 -5.01 12.73 -15.86
CA PRO A 97 -4.31 13.80 -16.55
C PRO A 97 -5.31 14.80 -17.17
N PRO A 98 -5.01 16.11 -17.15
CA PRO A 98 -5.85 17.09 -17.82
C PRO A 98 -5.96 16.75 -19.33
N GLY A 99 -7.17 16.82 -19.87
CA GLY A 99 -7.46 16.45 -21.27
C GLY A 99 -7.75 14.97 -21.52
N THR A 100 -7.73 14.11 -20.49
CA THR A 100 -8.16 12.72 -20.65
C THR A 100 -9.69 12.63 -20.74
N GLU A 101 -10.20 11.85 -21.68
CA GLU A 101 -11.64 11.63 -21.85
C GLU A 101 -12.30 11.16 -20.56
N SER A 102 -13.55 11.60 -20.38
CA SER A 102 -14.36 11.16 -19.24
C SER A 102 -14.52 9.63 -19.25
N PRO A 103 -14.56 8.99 -18.06
CA PRO A 103 -14.71 7.55 -17.95
C PRO A 103 -15.98 7.09 -18.66
N ILE A 104 -15.87 5.95 -19.36
CA ILE A 104 -16.98 5.33 -20.08
C ILE A 104 -18.18 5.19 -19.14
N THR A 105 -19.34 5.59 -19.63
CA THR A 105 -20.62 5.44 -18.94
C THR A 105 -21.47 4.49 -19.79
N LEU A 106 -21.92 3.37 -19.20
CA LEU A 106 -22.68 2.37 -19.96
C LEU A 106 -24.05 2.89 -20.42
N LEU A 107 -24.65 3.80 -19.65
CA LEU A 107 -25.86 4.53 -20.03
C LEU A 107 -25.62 6.04 -19.85
N PRO A 108 -25.56 6.82 -20.95
CA PRO A 108 -25.28 8.27 -20.87
C PRO A 108 -26.27 9.03 -19.97
N SER A 109 -27.53 8.60 -19.90
CA SER A 109 -28.58 9.19 -19.06
C SER A 109 -28.48 8.82 -17.58
N GLU A 110 -27.67 7.83 -17.20
CA GLU A 110 -27.50 7.38 -15.82
C GLU A 110 -26.05 7.53 -15.34
N PRO A 111 -25.70 8.65 -14.67
CA PRO A 111 -24.36 8.87 -14.12
C PRO A 111 -23.87 7.77 -13.16
N ARG A 112 -24.81 7.05 -12.51
CA ARG A 112 -24.52 5.92 -11.62
C ARG A 112 -23.92 4.71 -12.36
N THR A 113 -24.00 4.66 -13.68
CA THR A 113 -23.39 3.60 -14.52
C THR A 113 -21.99 3.95 -15.03
N ARG A 114 -21.41 5.06 -14.55
CA ARG A 114 -20.04 5.46 -14.85
C ARG A 114 -19.06 4.40 -14.34
N LEU A 115 -18.20 3.91 -15.22
CA LEU A 115 -17.20 2.90 -14.90
C LEU A 115 -16.02 3.50 -14.13
N PRO A 116 -15.30 2.70 -13.31
CA PRO A 116 -14.10 3.16 -12.65
C PRO A 116 -13.05 3.57 -13.68
N HIS A 117 -12.52 4.79 -13.54
CA HIS A 117 -11.39 5.23 -14.32
C HIS A 117 -10.11 4.53 -13.87
N ILE A 118 -9.31 4.06 -14.83
CA ILE A 118 -8.01 3.48 -14.56
C ILE A 118 -7.01 4.27 -15.39
N SER A 119 -6.22 5.12 -14.72
CA SER A 119 -5.15 5.86 -15.36
C SER A 119 -4.11 4.90 -15.97
N PRO A 120 -3.29 5.35 -16.95
CA PRO A 120 -2.22 4.53 -17.50
C PRO A 120 -1.25 4.00 -16.44
N LEU A 121 -0.89 4.83 -15.45
CA LEU A 121 -0.05 4.45 -14.33
C LEU A 121 -0.69 3.35 -13.47
N LEU A 122 -1.97 3.51 -13.12
CA LEU A 122 -2.68 2.51 -12.33
C LEU A 122 -2.88 1.20 -13.12
N ALA A 123 -3.11 1.28 -14.43
CA ALA A 123 -3.19 0.12 -15.31
C ALA A 123 -1.86 -0.65 -15.34
N TRP A 124 -0.72 0.06 -15.41
CA TRP A 124 0.60 -0.55 -15.30
C TRP A 124 0.80 -1.24 -13.94
N VAL A 125 0.41 -0.58 -12.84
CA VAL A 125 0.43 -1.17 -11.49
C VAL A 125 -0.41 -2.45 -11.42
N TYR A 126 -1.60 -2.47 -12.00
CA TYR A 126 -2.42 -3.69 -12.09
C TYR A 126 -1.71 -4.80 -12.88
N LYS A 127 -1.08 -4.46 -14.01
CA LYS A 127 -0.32 -5.42 -14.84
C LYS A 127 0.85 -6.03 -14.07
N GLN A 128 1.62 -5.22 -13.34
CA GLN A 128 2.73 -5.73 -12.52
C GLN A 128 2.24 -6.62 -11.39
N ASN A 129 1.17 -6.22 -10.69
CA ASN A 129 0.56 -7.03 -9.64
C ASN A 129 0.03 -8.38 -10.16
N HIS A 130 -0.50 -8.40 -11.38
CA HIS A 130 -0.92 -9.65 -12.03
C HIS A 130 0.28 -10.53 -12.38
N ARG A 131 1.36 -9.94 -12.94
CA ARG A 131 2.61 -10.67 -13.26
C ARG A 131 3.23 -11.32 -12.03
N LEU A 132 3.21 -10.62 -10.89
CA LEU A 132 3.74 -11.10 -9.62
C LEU A 132 2.75 -12.00 -8.84
N GLY A 133 1.56 -12.28 -9.39
CA GLY A 133 0.58 -13.17 -8.78
C GLY A 133 -0.21 -12.60 -7.58
N PHE A 134 -0.10 -11.29 -7.28
CA PHE A 134 -0.88 -10.67 -6.20
C PHE A 134 -2.37 -10.56 -6.50
N ILE A 135 -2.70 -10.45 -7.78
CA ILE A 135 -4.08 -10.48 -8.27
C ILE A 135 -4.20 -11.52 -9.36
N ARG A 136 -5.27 -12.31 -9.33
CA ARG A 136 -5.54 -13.33 -10.35
C ARG A 136 -5.98 -12.72 -11.68
N ASN A 137 -6.71 -11.62 -11.61
CA ASN A 137 -7.28 -10.93 -12.76
C ASN A 137 -7.09 -9.42 -12.63
N THR A 138 -6.95 -8.72 -13.76
CA THR A 138 -6.98 -7.26 -13.81
C THR A 138 -8.42 -6.76 -14.00
N PRO A 139 -8.76 -5.55 -13.53
CA PRO A 139 -10.09 -4.99 -13.76
C PRO A 139 -10.45 -4.93 -15.24
N MET A 140 -9.50 -4.59 -16.11
CA MET A 140 -9.70 -4.56 -17.58
C MET A 140 -10.02 -5.94 -18.16
N ARG A 141 -9.38 -7.01 -17.67
CA ARG A 141 -9.65 -8.37 -18.16
C ARG A 141 -11.04 -8.85 -17.75
N MET A 142 -11.48 -8.48 -16.54
CA MET A 142 -12.81 -8.87 -16.03
C MET A 142 -13.94 -8.01 -16.60
N SER A 143 -13.70 -6.73 -16.90
CA SER A 143 -14.75 -5.85 -17.41
C SER A 143 -15.12 -6.15 -18.86
N LYS A 144 -14.17 -6.55 -19.71
CA LYS A 144 -14.41 -6.86 -21.12
C LYS A 144 -15.58 -7.83 -21.38
N PRO A 145 -15.62 -9.04 -20.80
CA PRO A 145 -16.74 -9.96 -21.04
C PRO A 145 -18.07 -9.41 -20.48
N ILE A 146 -18.04 -8.67 -19.37
CA ILE A 146 -19.25 -8.08 -18.76
C ILE A 146 -19.84 -6.99 -19.66
N ILE A 147 -18.99 -6.19 -20.31
CA ILE A 147 -19.43 -5.13 -21.24
C ILE A 147 -19.91 -5.74 -22.57
N ALA A 148 -19.28 -6.81 -23.03
CA ALA A 148 -19.66 -7.49 -24.27
C ALA A 148 -20.99 -8.26 -24.15
N ASP A 149 -21.34 -8.71 -22.95
CA ASP A 149 -22.57 -9.45 -22.68
C ASP A 149 -23.79 -8.52 -22.66
N LYS A 150 -24.50 -8.48 -23.79
CA LYS A 150 -25.72 -7.69 -23.97
C LYS A 150 -26.92 -8.22 -23.16
N THR A 151 -26.84 -9.42 -22.58
CA THR A 151 -27.93 -9.98 -21.77
C THR A 151 -28.00 -9.35 -20.37
N ILE A 152 -26.90 -8.77 -19.89
CA ILE A 152 -26.83 -8.17 -18.57
C ILE A 152 -27.34 -6.72 -18.63
N PRO A 153 -28.32 -6.32 -17.81
CA PRO A 153 -28.73 -4.93 -17.72
C PRO A 153 -27.55 -4.00 -17.40
N PRO A 154 -27.42 -2.83 -18.04
CA PRO A 154 -26.24 -1.96 -17.90
C PRO A 154 -25.90 -1.56 -16.46
N ARG A 155 -26.91 -1.33 -15.62
CA ARG A 155 -26.72 -1.07 -14.18
C ARG A 155 -26.07 -2.25 -13.46
N ASN A 156 -26.50 -3.47 -13.77
CA ASN A 156 -25.94 -4.68 -13.18
C ASN A 156 -24.50 -4.93 -13.68
N ALA A 157 -24.23 -4.65 -14.96
CA ALA A 157 -22.89 -4.68 -15.53
C ALA A 157 -21.95 -3.69 -14.82
N ALA A 158 -22.36 -2.41 -14.67
CA ALA A 158 -21.60 -1.40 -13.95
C ALA A 158 -21.30 -1.83 -12.49
N ASN A 159 -22.31 -2.33 -11.77
CA ASN A 159 -22.14 -2.83 -10.40
C ASN A 159 -21.14 -4.00 -10.32
N LYS A 160 -21.22 -4.96 -11.24
CA LYS A 160 -20.26 -6.08 -11.31
C LYS A 160 -18.85 -5.55 -11.55
N ILE A 161 -18.67 -4.62 -12.50
CA ILE A 161 -17.35 -4.02 -12.80
C ILE A 161 -16.79 -3.27 -11.58
N TRP A 162 -17.62 -2.50 -10.87
CA TRP A 162 -17.19 -1.79 -9.65
C TRP A 162 -16.77 -2.73 -8.52
N ARG A 163 -17.47 -3.85 -8.35
CA ARG A 163 -17.08 -4.89 -7.38
C ARG A 163 -15.73 -5.50 -7.73
N CYS A 164 -15.56 -5.91 -8.99
CA CYS A 164 -14.30 -6.42 -9.52
C CYS A 164 -13.15 -5.42 -9.33
N TYR A 165 -13.37 -4.16 -9.69
CA TYR A 165 -12.39 -3.08 -9.50
C TYR A 165 -12.02 -2.93 -8.02
N SER A 166 -13.02 -2.83 -7.14
CA SER A 166 -12.81 -2.64 -5.70
C SER A 166 -12.07 -3.81 -5.06
N GLU A 167 -12.36 -5.05 -5.48
CA GLU A 167 -11.66 -6.24 -5.03
C GLU A 167 -10.18 -6.22 -5.45
N CYS A 168 -9.90 -5.93 -6.72
CA CYS A 168 -8.53 -5.79 -7.21
C CYS A 168 -7.80 -4.65 -6.49
N TYR A 169 -8.42 -3.47 -6.39
CA TYR A 169 -7.83 -2.28 -5.75
C TYR A 169 -7.45 -2.52 -4.28
N ARG A 170 -8.23 -3.34 -3.56
CA ARG A 170 -7.90 -3.74 -2.19
C ARG A 170 -6.67 -4.65 -2.12
N ARG A 171 -6.47 -5.52 -3.11
CA ARG A 171 -5.42 -6.55 -3.13
C ARG A 171 -4.11 -6.10 -3.74
N ILE A 172 -4.12 -5.13 -4.67
CA ILE A 172 -2.88 -4.66 -5.31
C ILE A 172 -1.88 -4.10 -4.29
N ARG A 173 -0.60 -4.30 -4.56
CA ARG A 173 0.53 -3.67 -3.88
C ARG A 173 0.86 -2.35 -4.56
N ALA A 174 1.17 -1.35 -3.74
CA ALA A 174 1.60 -0.06 -4.25
C ALA A 174 3.08 -0.12 -4.64
N PRO A 175 3.51 0.58 -5.69
CA PRO A 175 4.93 0.68 -5.99
C PRO A 175 5.68 1.33 -4.82
N LEU A 176 6.92 0.89 -4.63
CA LEU A 176 7.88 1.56 -3.78
C LEU A 176 8.46 2.77 -4.50
N THR A 177 8.83 3.78 -3.73
CA THR A 177 9.66 4.87 -4.25
C THR A 177 11.10 4.40 -4.45
N PRO A 178 11.88 5.01 -5.36
CA PRO A 178 13.28 4.64 -5.58
C PRO A 178 14.10 4.65 -4.28
N LYS A 179 13.91 5.67 -3.43
CA LYS A 179 14.60 5.80 -2.13
C LYS A 179 14.27 4.66 -1.16
N GLU A 180 13.01 4.22 -1.13
CA GLU A 180 12.60 3.09 -0.29
C GLU A 180 13.21 1.78 -0.80
N TRP A 181 13.23 1.59 -2.11
CA TRP A 181 13.82 0.41 -2.72
C TRP A 181 15.32 0.32 -2.44
N GLU A 182 16.04 1.42 -2.62
CA GLU A 182 17.47 1.52 -2.33
C GLU A 182 17.76 1.19 -0.86
N HIS A 183 17.05 1.86 0.06
CA HIS A 183 17.18 1.60 1.50
C HIS A 183 16.92 0.14 1.87
N LEU A 184 15.85 -0.45 1.35
CA LEU A 184 15.52 -1.86 1.59
C LEU A 184 16.54 -2.81 0.95
N SER A 185 17.08 -2.46 -0.22
CA SER A 185 18.13 -3.25 -0.88
C SER A 185 19.41 -3.25 -0.06
N LEU A 186 19.82 -2.09 0.46
CA LEU A 186 20.95 -1.97 1.39
C LEU A 186 20.70 -2.77 2.67
N LEU A 187 19.50 -2.72 3.24
CA LEU A 187 19.13 -3.54 4.41
C LEU A 187 19.12 -5.05 4.12
N ALA A 188 18.84 -5.47 2.88
CA ALA A 188 18.88 -6.87 2.49
C ALA A 188 20.30 -7.38 2.26
N GLN A 189 21.20 -6.51 1.76
CA GLN A 189 22.59 -6.83 1.45
C GLN A 189 23.53 -6.67 2.65
N SER A 190 23.27 -5.69 3.52
CA SER A 190 24.10 -5.46 4.69
C SER A 190 24.05 -6.67 5.61
N SER A 191 25.21 -7.28 5.85
CA SER A 191 25.47 -8.00 7.07
C SER A 191 25.15 -7.01 8.19
N PHE A 192 24.03 -7.17 8.91
CA PHE A 192 23.84 -6.45 10.17
C PHE A 192 25.03 -6.87 11.03
N SER A 193 26.07 -6.04 11.01
CA SER A 193 27.35 -6.36 11.63
C SER A 193 27.15 -6.42 13.13
N GLU A 194 28.01 -7.18 13.79
CA GLU A 194 27.99 -7.50 15.22
C GLU A 194 27.92 -6.26 16.15
N HIS A 195 28.04 -5.05 15.61
CA HIS A 195 28.01 -3.79 16.34
C HIS A 195 26.62 -3.13 16.46
N LEU A 196 25.60 -3.62 15.75
CA LEU A 196 24.23 -3.26 16.07
C LEU A 196 23.77 -4.18 17.20
N ASN A 197 23.74 -3.65 18.44
CA ASN A 197 23.03 -4.25 19.57
C ASN A 197 21.75 -4.88 19.05
N SER A 198 21.72 -6.22 18.96
CA SER A 198 20.67 -6.94 18.26
C SER A 198 19.32 -6.37 18.71
N PRO A 199 18.51 -5.79 17.82
CA PRO A 199 17.23 -5.20 18.20
C PRO A 199 16.26 -6.26 18.73
N PHE A 200 16.64 -7.53 18.60
CA PHE A 200 15.91 -8.67 19.10
C PHE A 200 16.35 -9.06 20.50
N THR A 201 15.36 -9.21 21.36
CA THR A 201 15.54 -9.93 22.62
C THR A 201 15.84 -11.41 22.32
N PRO A 202 16.84 -12.04 22.98
CA PRO A 202 17.36 -13.36 22.63
C PRO A 202 16.41 -14.54 22.95
N LYS A 203 15.09 -14.33 22.96
CA LYS A 203 14.11 -15.39 23.24
C LYS A 203 14.13 -16.55 22.23
N PHE A 204 14.78 -16.38 21.07
CA PHE A 204 15.00 -17.46 20.10
C PHE A 204 16.49 -17.62 19.79
N PRO A 205 17.22 -18.46 20.56
CA PRO A 205 18.66 -18.66 20.38
C PRO A 205 19.05 -19.36 19.05
N ARG A 206 18.06 -19.89 18.31
CA ARG A 206 18.30 -20.73 17.12
C ARG A 206 18.38 -19.98 15.79
N THR A 207 17.98 -18.71 15.74
CA THR A 207 17.96 -17.93 14.49
C THR A 207 18.85 -16.73 14.62
N ASN A 208 19.93 -16.70 13.82
CA ASN A 208 20.74 -15.51 13.64
C ASN A 208 19.82 -14.36 13.18
N PRO A 209 19.60 -13.32 14.01
CA PRO A 209 18.62 -12.26 13.75
C PRO A 209 18.94 -11.46 12.48
N THR A 210 20.22 -11.32 12.16
CA THR A 210 20.73 -10.68 10.93
C THR A 210 20.24 -11.42 9.69
N ARG A 211 20.50 -12.73 9.62
CA ARG A 211 20.06 -13.57 8.48
C ARG A 211 18.53 -13.61 8.37
N PHE A 212 17.85 -13.61 9.50
CA PHE A 212 16.40 -13.54 9.54
C PHE A 212 15.89 -12.24 8.90
N LEU A 213 16.41 -11.08 9.31
CA LEU A 213 16.02 -9.79 8.75
C LEU A 213 16.32 -9.70 7.26
N GLN A 214 17.53 -10.08 6.83
CA GLN A 214 17.92 -10.09 5.43
C GLN A 214 16.94 -10.90 4.57
N ARG A 215 16.63 -12.14 4.98
CA ARG A 215 15.67 -12.99 4.28
C ARG A 215 14.29 -12.33 4.18
N ARG A 216 13.85 -11.62 5.21
CA ARG A 216 12.53 -10.96 5.20
C ARG A 216 12.53 -9.70 4.35
N THR A 217 13.58 -8.91 4.38
CA THR A 217 13.74 -7.75 3.49
C THR A 217 13.82 -8.21 2.05
N HIS A 218 14.58 -9.26 1.76
CA HIS A 218 14.66 -9.86 0.43
C HIS A 218 13.31 -10.39 -0.05
N GLN A 219 12.60 -11.15 0.79
CA GLN A 219 11.25 -11.62 0.48
C GLN A 219 10.28 -10.45 0.26
N PHE A 220 10.41 -9.36 1.02
CA PHE A 220 9.61 -8.16 0.83
C PHE A 220 9.90 -7.53 -0.55
N LEU A 221 11.18 -7.34 -0.90
CA LEU A 221 11.62 -6.78 -2.17
C LEU A 221 11.16 -7.61 -3.37
N GLN A 222 11.32 -8.94 -3.32
CA GLN A 222 10.81 -9.86 -4.35
C GLN A 222 9.30 -9.73 -4.58
N ASN A 223 8.58 -9.30 -3.55
CA ASN A 223 7.13 -9.12 -3.56
C ASN A 223 6.71 -7.65 -3.73
N THR A 224 7.59 -6.80 -4.23
CA THR A 224 7.31 -5.38 -4.52
C THR A 224 7.93 -4.99 -5.86
N PHE A 225 7.59 -3.81 -6.35
CA PHE A 225 8.16 -3.25 -7.57
C PHE A 225 8.31 -1.74 -7.40
N VAL A 226 9.20 -1.15 -8.19
CA VAL A 226 9.49 0.28 -8.18
C VAL A 226 8.77 0.94 -9.33
N LEU A 227 8.32 2.18 -9.11
CA LEU A 227 7.89 3.05 -10.19
C LEU A 227 9.08 3.94 -10.57
N ASP A 228 9.85 3.52 -11.57
CA ASP A 228 10.99 4.31 -12.04
C ASP A 228 10.50 5.60 -12.72
N GLU A 229 11.26 6.68 -12.58
CA GLU A 229 10.92 8.00 -13.14
C GLU A 229 10.69 7.94 -14.66
N ILE A 230 11.47 7.13 -15.37
CA ILE A 230 11.30 6.88 -16.82
C ILE A 230 9.93 6.29 -17.12
N THR A 231 9.45 5.38 -16.27
CA THR A 231 8.13 4.75 -16.40
C THR A 231 7.03 5.74 -16.06
N HIS A 232 7.26 6.60 -15.07
CA HIS A 232 6.34 7.67 -14.70
C HIS A 232 6.19 8.69 -15.85
N HIS A 233 7.28 9.15 -16.45
CA HIS A 233 7.24 10.10 -17.57
C HIS A 233 6.63 9.51 -18.84
N LYS A 234 7.02 8.30 -19.23
CA LYS A 234 6.47 7.64 -20.44
C LYS A 234 4.98 7.35 -20.37
N LEU A 235 4.44 7.14 -19.16
CA LEU A 235 3.01 6.82 -18.95
C LEU A 235 2.17 8.04 -18.56
N SER A 236 2.79 9.15 -18.13
CA SER A 236 2.10 10.39 -17.77
C SER A 236 2.09 11.42 -18.90
N ALA A 237 3.00 11.31 -19.88
CA ALA A 237 2.96 12.16 -21.07
C ALA A 237 1.79 11.71 -21.96
N PRO A 238 0.89 12.63 -22.37
CA PRO A 238 -0.02 12.33 -23.47
C PRO A 238 0.86 12.01 -24.68
N ARG A 239 0.66 10.86 -25.31
CA ARG A 239 1.20 10.64 -26.65
C ARG A 239 0.59 11.75 -27.50
N ALA A 240 1.39 12.76 -27.85
CA ALA A 240 1.04 13.64 -28.95
C ALA A 240 0.75 12.71 -30.11
N VAL A 241 -0.52 12.68 -30.54
CA VAL A 241 -0.91 11.98 -31.74
C VAL A 241 -0.21 12.74 -32.85
N GLU A 242 0.95 12.24 -33.29
CA GLU A 242 1.50 12.60 -34.58
C GLU A 242 0.42 12.23 -35.59
N LYS A 243 -0.34 13.25 -35.98
CA LYS A 243 -1.12 13.22 -37.20
C LYS A 243 -0.08 13.09 -38.32
N HIS A 244 0.27 11.86 -38.68
CA HIS A 244 0.76 11.61 -40.03
C HIS A 244 -0.41 11.89 -40.95
N GLY A 245 -0.44 13.12 -41.46
CA GLY A 245 -1.04 13.40 -42.74
C GLY A 245 -0.05 12.93 -43.78
N GLU A 246 -0.47 11.95 -44.57
CA GLU A 246 -0.29 11.83 -46.02
C GLU A 246 -1.34 10.83 -46.53
#